data_AF-A0A1B0FPN3-F1
#
_entry.id   AF-A0A1B0FPN3-F1
#
_cell.length_a   1.000
_cell.length_b   1.000
_cell.length_c   1.000
_cell.angle_alpha   90.00
_cell.angle_beta   90.00
_cell.angle_gamma   90.00
#
_symmetry.space_group_name_H-M   'P 1'
#
loop_
_entity.id
_entity.type
_entity.pdbx_description
1 polymer ?
#
loop_
_entity_poly.entity_id
_entity_poly.type
_entity_poly.pdbx_seq_one_letter_code
_entity_poly.pdbx_strand_id
1 'polypeptide(L)'
;MKLCIIFTVLAVAANITTALRAFAVIKNMLDCHERLGINEEDLMVIQDLSDIKAASEYTPGQQCSIYCQSEAYGFTRRGQLKKWFMRKQPRIAQKYNLDKVFQNCKRYATDTCDGPIHLAQCAQQYPLQAGDRNP
;
A
#
# COMPACT_ATOMS: atom_id res chain seq x y z
N MET A 1 -20.74 -34.97 -9.40
CA MET A 1 -19.43 -34.87 -10.09
C MET A 1 -19.23 -33.57 -10.87
N LYS A 2 -20.13 -33.17 -11.79
CA LYS A 2 -19.95 -31.94 -12.59
C LYS A 2 -19.80 -30.66 -11.74
N LEU A 3 -20.56 -30.52 -10.66
CA LEU A 3 -20.45 -29.39 -9.71
C LEU A 3 -19.08 -29.34 -8.99
N CYS A 4 -18.56 -30.49 -8.53
CA CYS A 4 -17.26 -30.54 -7.83
C CYS A 4 -16.08 -30.12 -8.73
N ILE A 5 -16.15 -30.46 -10.03
CA ILE A 5 -15.17 -30.05 -11.03
C ILE A 5 -15.22 -28.54 -11.28
N ILE A 6 -16.42 -27.95 -11.32
CA ILE A 6 -16.59 -26.49 -11.47
C ILE A 6 -16.00 -25.75 -10.26
N PHE A 7 -16.25 -26.22 -9.03
CA PHE A 7 -15.67 -25.62 -7.83
C PHE A 7 -14.14 -25.74 -7.76
N THR A 8 -13.56 -26.86 -8.20
CA THR A 8 -12.09 -27.03 -8.24
C THR A 8 -11.45 -26.14 -9.32
N VAL A 9 -12.05 -26.04 -10.51
CA VAL A 9 -11.58 -25.13 -11.57
C VAL A 9 -11.67 -23.66 -11.13
N LEU A 10 -12.76 -23.26 -10.46
CA LEU A 10 -12.89 -21.90 -9.92
C LEU A 10 -11.86 -21.63 -8.81
N ALA A 11 -11.61 -22.57 -7.91
CA ALA A 11 -10.60 -22.42 -6.86
C ALA A 11 -9.17 -22.31 -7.44
N VAL A 12 -8.84 -23.13 -8.44
CA VAL A 12 -7.53 -23.07 -9.11
C VAL A 12 -7.38 -21.77 -9.91
N ALA A 13 -8.41 -21.34 -10.65
CA ALA A 13 -8.38 -20.08 -11.39
C ALA A 13 -8.26 -18.86 -10.46
N ALA A 14 -8.92 -18.88 -9.30
CA ALA A 14 -8.81 -17.83 -8.28
C ALA A 14 -7.39 -17.77 -7.69
N ASN A 15 -6.77 -18.93 -7.44
CA ASN A 15 -5.40 -19.03 -6.93
C ASN A 15 -4.38 -18.52 -7.97
N ILE A 16 -4.55 -18.88 -9.25
CA ILE A 16 -3.68 -18.39 -10.33
C ILE A 16 -3.81 -16.87 -10.48
N THR A 17 -5.03 -16.33 -10.45
CA THR A 17 -5.26 -14.88 -10.59
C THR A 17 -4.64 -14.10 -9.43
N THR A 18 -4.72 -14.64 -8.22
CA THR A 18 -4.11 -14.04 -7.02
C THR A 18 -2.59 -14.09 -7.09
N ALA A 19 -2.02 -15.22 -7.51
CA ALA A 19 -0.58 -15.37 -7.72
C ALA A 19 -0.06 -14.39 -8.79
N LEU A 20 -0.74 -14.27 -9.94
CA LEU A 20 -0.37 -13.33 -11.01
C LEU A 20 -0.35 -11.87 -10.52
N ARG A 21 -1.31 -11.47 -9.68
CA ARG A 21 -1.32 -10.13 -9.07
C ARG A 21 -0.16 -9.93 -8.10
N ALA A 22 0.15 -10.92 -7.27
CA ALA A 22 1.29 -10.85 -6.36
C ALA A 22 2.62 -10.72 -7.12
N PHE A 23 2.80 -11.49 -8.20
CA PHE A 23 3.98 -11.38 -9.07
C PHE A 23 4.10 -9.98 -9.72
N ALA A 24 2.98 -9.40 -10.16
CA ALA A 24 3.00 -8.06 -10.73
C ALA A 24 3.42 -6.99 -9.70
N VAL A 25 2.96 -7.10 -8.44
CA VAL A 25 3.37 -6.19 -7.36
C VAL A 25 4.86 -6.34 -7.07
N ILE A 26 5.37 -7.56 -6.93
CA ILE A 26 6.79 -7.82 -6.68
C ILE A 26 7.65 -7.26 -7.82
N LYS A 27 7.26 -7.52 -9.07
CA LYS A 27 7.97 -6.99 -10.23
C LYS A 27 8.01 -5.46 -10.24
N ASN A 28 6.87 -4.79 -10.05
CA ASN A 28 6.82 -3.33 -10.02
C ASN A 28 7.67 -2.73 -8.89
N MET A 29 7.75 -3.43 -7.75
CA MET A 29 8.58 -3.02 -6.62
C MET A 29 10.07 -3.16 -6.96
N LEU A 30 10.49 -4.29 -7.55
CA LEU A 30 11.88 -4.52 -7.99
C LEU A 30 12.30 -3.53 -9.08
N ASP A 31 11.48 -3.33 -10.10
CA ASP A 31 11.73 -2.35 -11.17
C ASP A 31 11.90 -0.93 -10.59
N CYS A 32 11.17 -0.61 -9.53
CA CYS A 32 11.29 0.66 -8.83
C CYS A 32 12.59 0.75 -8.01
N HIS A 33 12.98 -0.32 -7.31
CA HIS A 33 14.24 -0.38 -6.56
C HIS A 33 15.45 -0.23 -7.48
N GLU A 34 15.46 -0.94 -8.61
CA GLU A 34 16.52 -0.86 -9.61
C GLU A 34 16.65 0.56 -10.18
N ARG A 35 15.52 1.17 -10.57
CA ARG A 35 15.50 2.54 -11.10
C ARG A 35 16.00 3.58 -10.12
N LEU A 36 15.77 3.37 -8.81
CA LEU A 36 16.21 4.29 -7.75
C LEU A 36 17.58 3.93 -7.15
N GLY A 37 18.20 2.82 -7.59
CA GLY A 37 19.50 2.38 -7.10
C GLY A 37 19.51 2.06 -5.61
N ILE A 38 18.44 1.44 -5.10
CA ILE A 38 18.31 1.12 -3.67
C ILE A 38 19.19 -0.09 -3.33
N ASN A 39 20.05 0.06 -2.33
CA ASN A 39 20.90 -1.03 -1.84
C ASN A 39 20.07 -2.14 -1.18
N GLU A 40 20.56 -3.38 -1.22
CA GLU A 40 19.86 -4.52 -0.61
C GLU A 40 19.63 -4.36 0.90
N GLU A 41 20.57 -3.70 1.59
CA GLU A 41 20.49 -3.39 3.03
C GLU A 41 19.39 -2.38 3.40
N ASP A 42 18.93 -1.60 2.41
CA ASP A 42 17.86 -0.62 2.57
C ASP A 42 16.48 -1.17 2.19
N LEU A 43 16.40 -2.42 1.71
CA LEU A 43 15.14 -3.05 1.33
C LEU A 43 14.26 -3.27 2.57
N MET A 44 13.09 -2.64 2.55
CA MET A 44 12.13 -2.70 3.64
C MET A 44 10.74 -3.02 3.13
N VAL A 45 10.03 -3.83 3.91
CA VAL A 45 8.62 -4.18 3.68
C VAL A 45 7.82 -3.81 4.92
N ILE A 46 6.91 -2.86 4.76
CA ILE A 46 5.95 -2.47 5.78
C ILE A 46 4.63 -3.20 5.55
N GLN A 47 4.16 -3.96 6.55
CA GLN A 47 2.92 -4.74 6.42
C GLN A 47 1.67 -3.97 6.86
N ASP A 48 1.84 -3.03 7.80
CA ASP A 48 0.77 -2.22 8.35
C ASP A 48 1.17 -0.75 8.41
N LEU A 49 0.19 0.11 8.15
CA LEU A 49 0.38 1.55 8.18
C LEU A 49 0.69 2.04 9.60
N SER A 50 0.29 1.30 10.65
CA SER A 50 0.65 1.58 12.04
C SER A 50 2.14 1.42 12.35
N ASP A 51 2.87 0.66 11.53
CA ASP A 51 4.29 0.35 11.77
C ASP A 51 5.21 1.42 11.16
N ILE A 52 4.63 2.36 10.39
CA ILE A 52 5.37 3.47 9.81
C ILE A 52 5.71 4.48 10.89
N LYS A 53 7.00 4.73 11.03
CA LYS A 53 7.60 5.65 11.99
C LYS A 53 7.90 7.02 11.37
N ALA A 54 8.60 7.89 12.09
CA ALA A 54 9.05 9.16 11.53
C ALA A 54 10.07 8.97 10.40
N ALA A 55 10.04 9.86 9.40
CA ALA A 55 10.97 9.81 8.26
C ALA A 55 12.44 9.79 8.71
N SER A 56 12.76 10.48 9.81
CA SER A 56 14.10 10.51 10.42
C SER A 56 14.58 9.17 10.98
N GLU A 57 13.70 8.20 11.16
CA GLU A 57 14.04 6.86 11.63
C GLU A 57 14.40 5.90 10.48
N TYR A 58 14.35 6.38 9.23
CA TYR A 58 14.67 5.61 8.04
C TYR A 58 15.86 6.22 7.32
N THR A 59 16.73 5.37 6.77
CA THR A 59 17.75 5.81 5.81
C THR A 59 17.08 6.35 4.54
N PRO A 60 17.75 7.20 3.74
CA PRO A 60 17.21 7.63 2.46
C PRO A 60 16.80 6.47 1.55
N GLY A 61 17.57 5.37 1.53
CA GLY A 61 17.23 4.17 0.76
C GLY A 61 15.97 3.47 1.28
N GLN A 62 15.81 3.34 2.60
CA GLN A 62 14.61 2.76 3.21
C GLN A 62 13.36 3.59 2.92
N GLN A 63 13.47 4.92 2.94
CA GLN A 63 12.37 5.80 2.53
C GLN A 63 11.96 5.49 1.08
N CYS A 64 12.94 5.39 0.17
CA CYS A 64 12.67 5.04 -1.22
C CYS A 64 12.09 3.61 -1.38
N SER A 65 12.48 2.66 -0.54
CA SER A 65 11.91 1.31 -0.52
C SER A 65 10.43 1.34 -0.14
N ILE A 66 10.07 2.12 0.88
CA ILE A 66 8.67 2.32 1.29
C ILE A 66 7.88 3.01 0.17
N TYR A 67 8.50 3.95 -0.55
CA TYR A 67 7.90 4.56 -1.73
C TYR A 67 7.63 3.57 -2.85
N CYS A 68 8.61 2.75 -3.21
CA CYS A 68 8.43 1.72 -4.21
C CYS A 68 7.36 0.71 -3.81
N GLN A 69 7.30 0.35 -2.53
CA GLN A 69 6.23 -0.46 -1.98
C GLN A 69 4.86 0.22 -2.19
N SER A 70 4.69 1.48 -1.76
CA SER A 70 3.42 2.20 -1.90
C SER A 70 2.92 2.29 -3.35
N GLU A 71 3.84 2.54 -4.29
CA GLU A 71 3.55 2.59 -5.73
C GLU A 71 3.17 1.21 -6.29
N ALA A 72 3.90 0.16 -5.90
CA ALA A 72 3.68 -1.20 -6.38
C ALA A 72 2.35 -1.79 -5.89
N TYR A 73 1.99 -1.54 -4.62
CA TYR A 73 0.68 -1.92 -4.09
C TYR A 73 -0.46 -1.07 -4.64
N GLY A 74 -0.17 0.10 -5.22
CA GLY A 74 -1.16 0.99 -5.82
C GLY A 74 -1.91 1.87 -4.82
N PHE A 75 -1.36 2.07 -3.61
CA PHE A 75 -1.87 3.07 -2.66
C PHE A 75 -1.64 4.48 -3.19
N THR A 76 -0.48 4.68 -3.80
CA THR A 76 -0.12 5.89 -4.56
C THR A 76 0.21 5.51 -6.01
N ARG A 77 0.14 6.50 -6.90
CA ARG A 77 0.78 6.42 -8.23
C ARG A 77 1.36 7.77 -8.60
N ARG A 78 2.68 7.88 -8.70
CA ARG A 78 3.43 9.14 -8.86
C ARG A 78 2.97 10.18 -7.85
N GLY A 79 2.93 9.78 -6.58
CA GLY A 79 2.47 10.64 -5.50
C GLY A 79 0.97 10.91 -5.46
N GLN A 80 0.15 10.31 -6.32
CA GLN A 80 -1.31 10.51 -6.24
C GLN A 80 -2.01 9.39 -5.48
N LEU A 81 -2.68 9.75 -4.39
CA LEU A 81 -3.56 8.86 -3.62
C LEU A 81 -4.64 8.20 -4.50
N LYS A 82 -4.69 6.87 -4.50
CA LYS A 82 -5.75 6.10 -5.14
C LYS A 82 -6.88 5.84 -4.14
N LYS A 83 -7.75 6.85 -3.96
CA LYS A 83 -8.86 6.83 -2.99
C LYS A 83 -9.70 5.54 -3.06
N TRP A 84 -10.10 5.14 -4.27
CA TRP A 84 -10.92 3.94 -4.49
C TRP A 84 -10.21 2.66 -4.03
N PHE A 85 -8.89 2.59 -4.19
CA PHE A 85 -8.11 1.41 -3.85
C PHE A 85 -7.94 1.30 -2.34
N MET A 86 -7.61 2.41 -1.67
CA MET A 86 -7.52 2.45 -0.21
C MET A 86 -8.84 2.07 0.47
N ARG A 87 -9.99 2.51 -0.06
CA ARG A 87 -11.31 2.10 0.43
C ARG A 87 -11.57 0.60 0.29
N LYS A 88 -11.00 -0.05 -0.72
CA LYS A 88 -11.12 -1.50 -0.94
C LYS A 88 -10.13 -2.33 -0.13
N GLN A 89 -9.18 -1.70 0.55
CA GLN A 89 -8.17 -2.41 1.34
C GLN A 89 -8.62 -2.53 2.79
N PRO A 90 -9.05 -3.73 3.26
CA PRO A 90 -9.68 -3.88 4.57
C PRO A 90 -8.78 -3.43 5.72
N ARG A 91 -7.47 -3.72 5.62
CA ARG A 91 -6.48 -3.34 6.64
C ARG A 91 -6.40 -1.83 6.87
N ILE A 92 -6.75 -1.02 5.87
CA ILE A 92 -6.73 0.44 5.96
C ILE A 92 -8.15 0.96 6.23
N ALA A 93 -9.13 0.53 5.43
CA ALA A 93 -10.50 1.00 5.50
C ALA A 93 -11.23 0.66 6.82
N GLN A 94 -10.80 -0.37 7.54
CA GLN A 94 -11.35 -0.73 8.85
C GLN A 94 -10.61 -0.07 10.02
N LYS A 95 -9.41 0.47 9.78
CA LYS A 95 -8.57 1.10 10.82
C LYS A 95 -8.62 2.61 10.82
N TYR A 96 -8.83 3.24 9.65
CA TYR A 96 -8.72 4.69 9.50
C TYR A 96 -9.99 5.31 8.89
N ASN A 97 -10.30 6.54 9.29
CA ASN A 97 -11.36 7.36 8.71
C ASN A 97 -10.84 7.96 7.38
N LEU A 98 -11.11 7.29 6.27
CA LEU A 98 -10.49 7.59 4.98
C LEU A 98 -10.95 8.93 4.41
N ASP A 99 -12.16 9.38 4.73
CA ASP A 99 -12.64 10.68 4.29
C ASP A 99 -11.85 11.82 4.94
N LYS A 100 -11.60 11.73 6.25
CA LYS A 100 -10.70 12.66 6.94
C LYS A 100 -9.27 12.57 6.42
N VAL A 101 -8.75 11.37 6.14
CA VAL A 101 -7.41 11.20 5.54
C VAL A 101 -7.33 11.90 4.18
N PHE A 102 -8.30 11.67 3.29
CA PHE A 102 -8.29 12.26 1.96
C PHE A 102 -8.47 13.78 1.95
N GLN A 103 -9.16 14.33 2.96
CA GLN A 103 -9.33 15.76 3.12
C GLN A 103 -8.07 16.43 3.65
N ASN A 104 -7.41 15.83 4.66
CA ASN A 104 -6.35 16.50 5.42
C ASN A 104 -4.93 16.10 4.98
N CYS A 105 -4.74 14.90 4.44
CA CYS A 105 -3.42 14.34 4.17
C CYS A 105 -2.99 14.41 2.70
N LYS A 106 -3.85 14.91 1.80
CA LYS A 106 -3.59 14.93 0.34
C LYS A 106 -2.25 15.60 -0.02
N ARG A 107 -1.84 16.62 0.72
CA ARG A 107 -0.58 17.35 0.48
C ARG A 107 0.68 16.50 0.63
N TYR A 108 0.61 15.40 1.38
CA TYR A 108 1.73 14.48 1.61
C TYR A 108 1.78 13.36 0.57
N ALA A 109 0.78 13.27 -0.29
CA ALA A 109 0.84 12.40 -1.45
C ALA A 109 1.76 13.09 -2.48
N THR A 110 3.05 12.82 -2.38
CA THR A 110 4.12 13.35 -3.24
C THR A 110 4.88 12.20 -3.91
N ASP A 111 5.59 12.51 -4.98
CA ASP A 111 6.44 11.57 -5.72
C ASP A 111 7.88 11.49 -5.16
N THR A 112 8.05 11.94 -3.91
CA THR A 112 9.30 11.87 -3.16
C THR A 112 9.36 10.62 -2.30
N CYS A 113 10.57 10.16 -1.98
CA CYS A 113 10.76 8.93 -1.20
C CYS A 113 10.14 8.99 0.21
N ASP A 114 10.06 10.17 0.81
CA ASP A 114 9.46 10.41 2.13
C ASP A 114 7.94 10.64 2.09
N GLY A 115 7.37 10.93 0.92
CA GLY A 115 5.95 11.25 0.75
C GLY A 115 5.01 10.22 1.39
N PRO A 116 5.15 8.92 1.06
CA PRO A 116 4.34 7.85 1.65
C PRO A 116 4.46 7.76 3.17
N ILE A 117 5.63 8.08 3.73
CA ILE A 117 5.83 8.09 5.18
C ILE A 117 5.02 9.23 5.80
N HIS A 118 5.16 10.45 5.29
CA HIS A 118 4.39 11.59 5.78
C HIS A 118 2.87 11.42 5.58
N LEU A 119 2.47 10.82 4.47
CA LEU A 119 1.09 10.47 4.20
C LEU A 119 0.56 9.45 5.22
N ALA A 120 1.34 8.42 5.52
CA ALA A 120 0.99 7.43 6.53
C ALA A 120 0.91 8.05 7.93
N GLN A 121 1.89 8.84 8.35
CA GLN A 121 1.89 9.55 9.63
C GLN A 121 0.68 10.47 9.77
N CYS A 122 0.30 11.18 8.70
CA CYS A 122 -0.92 11.97 8.70
C CYS A 122 -2.16 11.08 8.83
N ALA A 123 -2.21 9.94 8.14
CA ALA A 123 -3.36 9.03 8.22
C ALA A 123 -3.53 8.40 9.61
N GLN A 124 -2.43 8.13 10.31
CA GLN A 124 -2.43 7.62 11.69
C GLN A 124 -3.14 8.55 12.68
N GLN A 125 -3.26 9.85 12.38
CA GLN A 125 -3.98 10.82 13.22
C GLN A 125 -5.51 10.69 13.11
N TYR A 126 -6.01 9.89 12.17
CA TYR A 126 -7.44 9.71 11.91
C TYR A 126 -7.87 8.25 12.05
N PRO A 127 -7.72 7.62 13.24
CA PRO A 127 -8.24 6.29 13.47
C PRO A 127 -9.77 6.27 13.31
N LEU A 128 -10.31 5.17 12.82
CA LEU A 128 -11.75 4.97 12.69
C LEU A 128 -12.35 4.80 14.10
N GLN A 129 -13.22 5.73 14.51
CA GLN A 129 -13.87 5.65 15.81
C GLN A 129 -15.12 4.75 15.76
N ALA A 130 -15.53 4.25 16.93
CA ALA A 130 -16.78 3.48 17.04
C ALA A 130 -17.98 4.35 16.64
N GLY A 131 -18.51 4.12 15.43
CA GLY A 131 -19.62 4.88 14.84
C GLY A 131 -19.28 5.52 13.50
N ASP A 132 -18.01 5.73 13.19
CA ASP A 132 -17.57 6.21 11.87
C ASP A 132 -17.67 5.05 10.86
N ARG A 133 -18.42 5.24 9.76
CA ARG A 133 -18.41 4.32 8.61
C ARG A 133 -17.82 5.03 7.39
N ASN A 134 -16.87 4.37 6.73
CA ASN A 134 -16.43 4.80 5.40
C ASN A 134 -17.51 4.39 4.37
N PRO A 135 -18.01 5.32 3.55
CA PRO A 135 -18.98 5.04 2.49
C PRO A 135 -18.36 4.36 1.25
#